data_AF-A0A0N1G5Y0-F1
#
_entry.id   AF-A0A0N1G5Y0-F1
#
_cell.length_a   1.000
_cell.length_b   1.000
_cell.length_c   1.000
_cell.angle_alpha   90.00
_cell.angle_beta   90.00
_cell.angle_gamma   90.00
#
_symmetry.space_group_name_H-M   'P 1'
#
loop_
_entity.id
_entity.type
_entity.pdbx_description
1 polymer ?
#
loop_
_entity_poly.entity_id
_entity_poly.type
_entity_poly.pdbx_seq_one_letter_code
_entity_poly.pdbx_strand_id
1 'polypeptide(L)'
;DRTPAHHPLRVVRDHVPTHNKVVFLTYDVTHEDLDTGDLAFGSGQTGASGAHGHAAAGYDRDPRFVTMIRELRLPVSVFLTDGVVGPGYVQAERLRAAGAAVQSRTLDRASLRGLPYEGQRAEICAQRDRLDTRLGLRPTLLRPPHGTYDTATVRAAATCGLTALVTGGTPPDRRSPYTPGQIIDLTGAAPSLTAATTTAVRKAQGEGFAVGRLEDYL
;
A
#
# COMPACT_ATOMS: atom_id res chain seq x y z
N ASP A 1 30.11 16.56 13.65
CA ASP A 1 28.99 16.40 12.70
C ASP A 1 29.31 15.39 11.62
N ARG A 2 28.75 14.18 11.71
CA ARG A 2 28.61 13.31 10.54
C ARG A 2 27.20 13.50 10.03
N THR A 3 27.05 14.29 8.97
CA THR A 3 25.84 14.25 8.14
C THR A 3 25.65 12.78 7.74
N PRO A 4 24.50 12.14 8.02
CA PRO A 4 24.28 10.78 7.54
C PRO A 4 24.42 10.83 6.02
N ALA A 5 25.23 9.93 5.46
CA ALA A 5 25.38 9.81 4.02
C ALA A 5 23.98 9.50 3.46
N HIS A 6 23.31 10.51 2.91
CA HIS A 6 22.05 10.31 2.21
C HIS A 6 22.36 9.50 0.96
N HIS A 7 22.19 8.18 1.06
CA HIS A 7 22.11 7.36 -0.13
C HIS A 7 21.00 7.93 -1.03
N PRO A 8 21.23 7.98 -2.36
CA PRO A 8 20.20 8.42 -3.28
C PRO A 8 18.95 7.58 -3.03
N LEU A 9 17.82 8.26 -2.85
CA LEU A 9 16.56 7.61 -2.54
C LEU A 9 16.24 6.61 -3.66
N ARG A 10 15.96 5.37 -3.27
CA ARG A 10 15.75 4.28 -4.22
C ARG A 10 14.37 4.42 -4.87
N VAL A 11 14.27 4.12 -6.15
CA VAL A 11 12.97 4.03 -6.84
C VAL A 11 12.83 2.62 -7.37
N VAL A 12 11.82 1.90 -6.90
CA VAL A 12 11.48 0.55 -7.36
C VAL A 12 10.08 0.55 -7.94
N ARG A 13 9.90 -0.12 -9.08
CA ARG A 13 8.60 -0.20 -9.73
C ARG A 13 7.80 -1.38 -9.21
N ASP A 14 8.20 -2.57 -9.60
CA ASP A 14 7.49 -3.83 -9.37
C ASP A 14 8.43 -4.94 -8.91
N HIS A 15 9.70 -4.61 -8.66
CA HIS A 15 10.72 -5.58 -8.34
C HIS A 15 11.84 -4.94 -7.49
N VAL A 16 12.21 -5.63 -6.41
CA VAL A 16 13.40 -5.35 -5.59
C VAL A 16 14.56 -6.23 -6.05
N PRO A 17 15.73 -5.67 -6.44
CA PRO A 17 16.89 -6.48 -6.84
C PRO A 17 17.36 -7.40 -5.71
N THR A 18 17.14 -8.70 -5.85
CA THR A 18 17.57 -9.72 -4.88
C THR A 18 17.68 -11.09 -5.53
N HIS A 19 18.55 -11.94 -4.97
CA HIS A 19 18.64 -13.36 -5.33
C HIS A 19 17.82 -14.25 -4.39
N ASN A 20 17.31 -13.69 -3.28
CA ASN A 20 16.47 -14.43 -2.35
C ASN A 20 15.15 -14.78 -3.03
N LYS A 21 14.69 -16.04 -2.88
CA LYS A 21 13.35 -16.44 -3.29
C LYS A 21 12.30 -15.85 -2.34
N VAL A 22 12.04 -14.56 -2.50
CA VAL A 22 11.06 -13.79 -1.74
C VAL A 22 10.16 -13.01 -2.69
N VAL A 23 8.89 -12.89 -2.34
CA VAL A 23 7.94 -11.96 -2.98
C VAL A 23 7.35 -11.04 -1.91
N PHE A 24 6.90 -9.87 -2.34
CA PHE A 24 6.34 -8.85 -1.46
C PHE A 24 4.88 -8.62 -1.79
N LEU A 25 3.99 -8.79 -0.81
CA LEU A 25 2.56 -8.55 -0.99
C LEU A 25 2.24 -7.14 -0.53
N THR A 26 1.74 -6.32 -1.47
CA THR A 26 1.45 -4.90 -1.22
C THR A 26 -0.01 -4.56 -1.51
N TYR A 27 -0.52 -3.57 -0.79
CA TYR A 27 -1.89 -3.10 -0.90
C TYR A 27 -1.90 -1.58 -0.76
N ASP A 28 -2.75 -0.91 -1.51
CA ASP A 28 -3.09 0.48 -1.31
C ASP A 28 -4.42 0.57 -0.57
N VAL A 29 -4.53 1.52 0.34
CA VAL A 29 -5.79 1.90 0.98
C VAL A 29 -6.08 3.34 0.56
N THR A 30 -7.12 3.51 -0.26
CA THR A 30 -7.53 4.82 -0.81
C THR A 30 -8.89 5.24 -0.23
N HIS A 31 -9.23 6.52 -0.41
CA HIS A 31 -10.50 7.10 0.05
C HIS A 31 -11.74 6.36 -0.50
N GLU A 32 -11.67 5.85 -1.73
CA GLU A 32 -12.77 5.13 -2.39
C GLU A 32 -13.10 3.80 -1.69
N ASP A 33 -12.08 3.16 -1.07
CA ASP A 33 -12.27 1.96 -0.27
C ASP A 33 -12.94 2.26 1.08
N LEU A 34 -12.78 3.48 1.60
CA LEU A 34 -13.28 3.92 2.90
C LEU A 34 -14.73 4.45 2.85
N ASP A 35 -15.12 5.13 1.77
CA ASP A 35 -16.49 5.69 1.63
C ASP A 35 -17.57 4.63 1.42
N THR A 36 -17.22 3.48 0.85
CA THR A 36 -18.23 2.48 0.51
C THR A 36 -18.73 1.69 1.74
N GLY A 37 -18.05 1.80 2.88
CA GLY A 37 -18.49 1.20 4.14
C GLY A 37 -19.74 1.85 4.73
N ASP A 38 -19.98 3.14 4.45
CA ASP A 38 -21.03 3.94 5.09
C ASP A 38 -22.37 3.92 4.33
N LEU A 39 -22.39 3.51 3.06
CA LEU A 39 -23.60 3.46 2.24
C LEU A 39 -24.42 2.16 2.39
N ALA A 40 -24.04 1.26 3.30
CA ALA A 40 -24.73 -0.03 3.48
C ALA A 40 -25.88 0.00 4.52
N PHE A 41 -26.25 1.17 5.06
CA PHE A 41 -27.44 1.33 5.90
C PHE A 41 -28.27 2.53 5.45
N GLY A 42 -29.19 2.33 4.52
CA GLY A 42 -30.18 3.36 4.21
C GLY A 42 -30.99 3.13 2.94
N SER A 43 -32.21 2.59 3.11
CA SER A 43 -33.40 2.82 2.27
C SER A 43 -33.42 2.21 0.86
N GLY A 44 -34.43 1.38 0.63
CA GLY A 44 -34.77 0.89 -0.71
C GLY A 44 -35.28 2.00 -1.64
N GLN A 45 -34.94 1.87 -2.92
CA GLN A 45 -35.82 2.15 -4.05
C GLN A 45 -35.24 1.56 -5.35
N THR A 46 -36.17 1.11 -6.18
CA THR A 46 -36.03 0.39 -7.46
C THR A 46 -35.51 1.26 -8.62
N GLY A 47 -34.75 0.67 -9.54
CA GLY A 47 -34.52 1.24 -10.88
C GLY A 47 -33.31 0.63 -11.60
N ALA A 48 -33.56 -0.12 -12.67
CA ALA A 48 -32.56 -0.83 -13.45
C ALA A 48 -31.64 0.09 -14.27
N SER A 49 -30.34 -0.21 -14.28
CA SER A 49 -29.47 -0.03 -15.45
C SER A 49 -28.21 -0.88 -15.27
N GLY A 50 -27.96 -1.76 -16.24
CA GLY A 50 -26.84 -2.68 -16.24
C GLY A 50 -25.50 -1.96 -16.39
N ALA A 51 -24.68 -2.07 -15.36
CA ALA A 51 -23.23 -2.06 -15.48
C ALA A 51 -22.72 -3.20 -14.60
N HIS A 52 -22.12 -4.23 -15.20
CA HIS A 52 -21.35 -5.23 -14.47
C HIS A 52 -20.08 -4.57 -13.93
N GLY A 53 -20.24 -3.74 -12.89
CA GLY A 53 -19.14 -3.26 -12.08
C GLY A 53 -18.69 -4.39 -11.16
N HIS A 54 -17.58 -5.04 -11.48
CA HIS A 54 -16.86 -5.81 -10.47
C HIS A 54 -16.40 -4.82 -9.40
N ALA A 55 -17.20 -4.68 -8.33
CA ALA A 55 -16.85 -3.84 -7.19
C ALA A 55 -15.48 -4.30 -6.66
N ALA A 56 -14.47 -3.43 -6.73
CA ALA A 56 -13.14 -3.69 -6.20
C ALA A 56 -13.25 -4.09 -4.72
N ALA A 57 -12.62 -5.19 -4.32
CA ALA A 57 -12.66 -5.65 -2.94
C ALA A 57 -11.80 -4.72 -2.07
N GLY A 58 -12.44 -3.71 -1.47
CA GLY A 58 -11.82 -2.84 -0.48
C GLY A 58 -11.68 -3.56 0.87
N TYR A 59 -10.73 -3.09 1.67
CA TYR A 59 -10.37 -3.66 2.97
C TYR A 59 -11.58 -3.73 3.93
N ASP A 60 -12.42 -2.70 3.94
CA ASP A 60 -13.62 -2.61 4.79
C ASP A 60 -14.68 -3.67 4.46
N ARG A 61 -14.65 -4.20 3.23
CA ARG A 61 -15.59 -5.22 2.76
C ARG A 61 -15.09 -6.65 3.02
N ASP A 62 -13.89 -6.83 3.57
CA ASP A 62 -13.33 -8.15 3.90
C ASP A 62 -12.66 -8.22 5.29
N PRO A 63 -13.44 -8.28 6.39
CA PRO A 63 -12.91 -8.37 7.76
C PRO A 63 -12.00 -9.59 8.00
N ARG A 64 -12.16 -10.67 7.21
CA ARG A 64 -11.32 -11.87 7.32
C ARG A 64 -9.87 -11.57 6.95
N PHE A 65 -9.63 -10.52 6.18
CA PHE A 65 -8.29 -10.16 5.75
C PHE A 65 -7.41 -9.71 6.93
N VAL A 66 -7.91 -8.85 7.84
CA VAL A 66 -7.19 -8.49 9.08
C VAL A 66 -6.86 -9.73 9.90
N THR A 67 -7.86 -10.58 10.10
CA THR A 67 -7.75 -11.78 10.93
C THR A 67 -6.66 -12.70 10.38
N MET A 68 -6.65 -12.91 9.06
CA MET A 68 -5.65 -13.74 8.40
C MET A 68 -4.24 -13.14 8.51
N ILE A 69 -4.05 -11.84 8.32
CA ILE A 69 -2.74 -11.18 8.53
C ILE A 69 -2.23 -11.46 9.94
N ARG A 70 -3.10 -11.29 10.95
CA ARG A 70 -2.77 -11.51 12.36
C ARG A 70 -2.43 -12.96 12.67
N GLU A 71 -3.30 -13.90 12.29
CA GLU A 71 -3.18 -15.31 12.66
C GLU A 71 -2.02 -16.00 11.96
N LEU A 72 -1.79 -15.68 10.69
CA LEU A 72 -0.69 -16.24 9.90
C LEU A 72 0.60 -15.41 10.01
N ARG A 73 0.57 -14.28 10.75
CA ARG A 73 1.68 -13.32 10.88
C ARG A 73 2.26 -12.93 9.52
N LEU A 74 1.38 -12.67 8.55
CA LEU A 74 1.80 -12.41 7.17
C LEU A 74 2.57 -11.08 7.10
N PRO A 75 3.81 -11.08 6.56
CA PRO A 75 4.56 -9.86 6.38
C PRO A 75 4.06 -9.13 5.13
N VAL A 76 3.05 -8.29 5.30
CA VAL A 76 2.48 -7.46 4.23
C VAL A 76 2.80 -5.99 4.45
N SER A 77 2.96 -5.25 3.35
CA SER A 77 3.16 -3.80 3.39
C SER A 77 1.94 -3.09 2.78
N VAL A 78 1.37 -2.13 3.50
CA VAL A 78 0.16 -1.40 3.10
C VAL A 78 0.48 0.08 2.97
N PHE A 79 0.14 0.69 1.84
CA PHE A 79 0.35 2.11 1.57
C PHE A 79 -0.95 2.88 1.80
N LEU A 80 -0.97 3.71 2.84
CA LEU A 80 -2.15 4.47 3.26
C LEU A 80 -2.11 5.88 2.68
N THR A 81 -3.17 6.26 1.95
CA THR A 81 -3.50 7.65 1.66
C THR A 81 -4.28 8.21 2.85
N ASP A 82 -3.94 9.40 3.33
CA ASP A 82 -4.72 10.08 4.36
C ASP A 82 -5.90 10.83 3.74
N GLY A 83 -6.89 10.04 3.33
CA GLY A 83 -8.23 10.51 3.07
C GLY A 83 -9.10 10.27 4.28
N VAL A 84 -9.59 11.35 4.89
CA VAL A 84 -10.58 11.39 5.97
C VAL A 84 -10.00 11.20 7.38
N VAL A 85 -9.96 12.32 8.08
CA VAL A 85 -10.01 12.42 9.53
C VAL A 85 -11.20 11.56 10.04
N GLY A 86 -10.92 10.34 10.49
CA GLY A 86 -11.89 9.45 11.11
C GLY A 86 -11.61 7.96 10.82
N PRO A 87 -12.29 7.34 9.83
CA PRO A 87 -12.33 5.87 9.68
C PRO A 87 -11.06 5.24 9.11
N GLY A 88 -10.32 5.92 8.20
CA GLY A 88 -9.10 5.37 7.59
C GLY A 88 -8.00 5.04 8.60
N TYR A 89 -7.86 5.85 9.65
CA TYR A 89 -6.87 5.60 10.72
C TYR A 89 -7.28 4.45 11.64
N VAL A 90 -8.58 4.25 11.89
CA VAL A 90 -9.06 3.07 12.63
C VAL A 90 -8.69 1.80 11.87
N GLN A 91 -8.79 1.85 10.54
CA GLN A 91 -8.43 0.72 9.71
C GLN A 91 -6.91 0.49 9.65
N ALA A 92 -6.13 1.56 9.56
CA ALA A 92 -4.67 1.51 9.66
C ALA A 92 -4.20 1.00 11.03
N GLU A 93 -4.84 1.38 12.13
CA GLU A 93 -4.62 0.86 13.48
C GLU A 93 -4.86 -0.66 13.53
N ARG A 94 -5.97 -1.14 12.97
CA ARG A 94 -6.29 -2.59 12.92
C ARG A 94 -5.25 -3.36 12.14
N LEU A 95 -4.83 -2.82 11.00
CA LEU A 95 -3.77 -3.37 10.16
C LEU A 95 -2.42 -3.43 10.88
N ARG A 96 -2.03 -2.33 11.53
CA ARG A 96 -0.83 -2.26 12.36
C ARG A 96 -0.89 -3.29 13.48
N ALA A 97 -2.00 -3.35 14.21
CA ALA A 97 -2.20 -4.30 15.31
C ALA A 97 -2.21 -5.76 14.84
N ALA A 98 -2.60 -6.02 13.59
CA ALA A 98 -2.48 -7.34 12.97
C ALA A 98 -1.04 -7.68 12.53
N GLY A 99 -0.12 -6.71 12.50
CA GLY A 99 1.29 -6.90 12.15
C GLY A 99 1.66 -6.50 10.71
N ALA A 100 0.75 -5.85 9.98
CA ALA A 100 1.06 -5.24 8.69
C ALA A 100 1.96 -4.02 8.88
N ALA A 101 2.86 -3.80 7.93
CA ALA A 101 3.67 -2.59 7.88
C ALA A 101 2.91 -1.49 7.14
N VAL A 102 2.59 -0.40 7.84
CA VAL A 102 1.88 0.74 7.25
C VAL A 102 2.90 1.76 6.74
N GLN A 103 2.77 2.11 5.46
CA GLN A 103 3.64 2.99 4.70
C GLN A 103 2.84 4.16 4.10
N SER A 104 3.54 5.16 3.55
CA SER A 104 2.91 6.43 3.12
C SER A 104 2.47 6.42 1.65
N ARG A 105 1.29 6.98 1.35
CA ARG A 105 0.77 7.21 -0.01
C ARG A 105 0.32 8.67 -0.26
N THR A 106 0.96 9.63 0.40
CA THR A 106 0.60 11.08 0.44
C THR A 106 -0.69 11.38 1.24
N LEU A 107 -1.00 12.67 1.45
CA LEU A 107 -2.19 13.08 2.22
C LEU A 107 -3.46 12.83 1.42
N ASP A 108 -3.87 13.78 0.57
CA ASP A 108 -5.18 13.77 -0.11
C ASP A 108 -5.05 13.92 -1.63
N ARG A 109 -3.87 14.25 -2.14
CA ARG A 109 -3.70 14.59 -3.56
C ARG A 109 -3.68 13.34 -4.42
N ALA A 110 -4.59 13.26 -5.40
CA ALA A 110 -4.57 12.25 -6.45
C ALA A 110 -3.30 12.30 -7.34
N SER A 111 -2.54 13.41 -7.32
CA SER A 111 -1.26 13.52 -8.04
C SER A 111 -0.32 14.52 -7.36
N LEU A 112 0.94 14.13 -7.21
CA LEU A 112 2.04 15.04 -6.84
C LEU A 112 2.61 15.78 -8.05
N ARG A 113 2.56 15.14 -9.23
CA ARG A 113 3.09 15.69 -10.47
C ARG A 113 2.32 16.95 -10.83
N GLY A 114 3.06 18.02 -11.16
CA GLY A 114 2.53 19.34 -11.47
C GLY A 114 2.52 20.31 -10.30
N LEU A 115 2.82 19.85 -9.08
CA LEU A 115 3.06 20.73 -7.94
C LEU A 115 4.51 21.22 -7.89
N PRO A 116 4.74 22.46 -7.45
CA PRO A 116 6.08 22.91 -7.11
C PRO A 116 6.66 22.05 -5.98
N TYR A 117 7.98 21.97 -5.90
CA TYR A 117 8.69 21.17 -4.89
C TYR A 117 8.16 21.37 -3.47
N GLU A 118 7.88 22.60 -3.05
CA GLU A 118 7.37 22.90 -1.72
C GLU A 118 5.99 22.27 -1.46
N GLY A 119 5.12 22.25 -2.48
CA GLY A 119 3.83 21.57 -2.41
C GLY A 119 3.99 20.06 -2.28
N GLN A 120 4.89 19.45 -3.07
CA GLN A 120 5.17 18.02 -2.97
C GLN A 120 5.77 17.64 -1.60
N ARG A 121 6.69 18.47 -1.08
CA ARG A 121 7.30 18.28 0.24
C ARG A 121 6.27 18.36 1.35
N ALA A 122 5.37 19.33 1.30
CA ALA A 122 4.30 19.46 2.29
C ALA A 122 3.42 18.20 2.34
N GLU A 123 2.97 17.70 1.19
CA GLU A 123 2.15 16.48 1.10
C GLU A 123 2.89 15.24 1.66
N ILE A 124 4.16 15.07 1.30
CA ILE A 124 4.93 13.87 1.69
C ILE A 124 5.30 13.91 3.17
N CYS A 125 5.86 15.02 3.66
CA CYS A 125 6.30 15.15 5.05
C CYS A 125 5.10 15.15 5.99
N ALA A 126 4.02 15.85 5.67
CA ALA A 126 2.84 15.90 6.53
C ALA A 126 2.17 14.53 6.67
N GLN A 127 2.13 13.71 5.61
CA GLN A 127 1.60 12.36 5.72
C GLN A 127 2.44 11.47 6.65
N ARG A 128 3.77 11.53 6.53
CA ARG A 128 4.68 10.85 7.46
C ARG A 128 4.43 11.31 8.90
N ASP A 129 4.32 12.61 9.12
CA ASP A 129 4.16 13.19 10.46
C ASP A 129 2.81 12.84 11.09
N ARG A 130 1.75 12.74 10.28
CA ARG A 130 0.43 12.29 10.75
C ARG A 130 0.45 10.82 11.15
N LEU A 131 1.12 9.95 10.37
CA LEU A 131 1.31 8.55 10.73
C LEU A 131 2.10 8.40 12.04
N ASP A 132 3.13 9.22 12.27
CA ASP A 132 3.91 9.20 13.52
C ASP A 132 3.05 9.70 14.69
N THR A 133 2.40 10.86 14.52
CA THR A 133 1.65 11.50 15.61
C THR A 133 0.39 10.70 16.00
N ARG A 134 -0.32 10.10 15.03
CA ARG A 134 -1.60 9.43 15.29
C ARG A 134 -1.45 7.94 15.59
N LEU A 135 -0.47 7.28 14.96
CA LEU A 135 -0.31 5.82 15.04
C LEU A 135 1.05 5.41 15.64
N GLY A 136 1.93 6.35 16.00
CA GLY A 136 3.30 6.02 16.43
C GLY A 136 4.11 5.33 15.33
N LEU A 137 3.75 5.52 14.05
CA LEU A 137 4.34 4.85 12.91
C LEU A 137 5.27 5.78 12.14
N ARG A 138 6.49 5.29 11.87
CA ARG A 138 7.48 6.00 11.05
C ARG A 138 7.59 5.31 9.70
N PRO A 139 6.76 5.68 8.70
CA PRO A 139 6.86 5.09 7.38
C PRO A 139 8.20 5.44 6.77
N THR A 140 8.83 4.46 6.14
CA THR A 140 10.11 4.62 5.42
C THR A 140 9.90 4.63 3.91
N LEU A 141 8.76 4.12 3.42
CA LEU A 141 8.45 3.99 2.01
C LEU A 141 7.35 4.98 1.60
N LEU A 142 7.49 5.55 0.39
CA LEU A 142 6.42 6.28 -0.30
C LEU A 142 5.93 5.47 -1.50
N ARG A 143 4.62 5.32 -1.66
CA ARG A 143 4.03 4.97 -2.94
C ARG A 143 3.30 6.18 -3.51
N PRO A 144 3.85 6.87 -4.53
CA PRO A 144 3.16 7.99 -5.14
C PRO A 144 1.84 7.55 -5.77
N PRO A 145 0.78 8.37 -5.71
CA PRO A 145 -0.47 8.12 -6.44
C PRO A 145 -0.22 7.81 -7.93
N HIS A 146 -0.86 6.75 -8.40
CA HIS A 146 -0.73 6.21 -9.77
C HIS A 146 0.72 5.84 -10.17
N GLY A 147 1.64 5.71 -9.21
CA GLY A 147 3.05 5.47 -9.50
C GLY A 147 3.78 6.65 -10.15
N THR A 148 3.14 7.82 -10.21
CA THR A 148 3.68 8.99 -10.92
C THR A 148 4.60 9.81 -10.04
N TYR A 149 5.76 10.19 -10.55
CA TYR A 149 6.75 10.99 -9.83
C TYR A 149 7.61 11.81 -10.79
N ASP A 150 8.25 12.85 -10.26
CA ASP A 150 9.29 13.62 -10.93
C ASP A 150 10.52 13.80 -10.02
N THR A 151 11.52 14.54 -10.49
CA THR A 151 12.74 14.81 -9.70
C THR A 151 12.46 15.59 -8.41
N ALA A 152 11.42 16.43 -8.40
CA ALA A 152 11.01 17.13 -7.18
C ALA A 152 10.39 16.15 -6.18
N THR A 153 9.65 15.14 -6.64
CA THR A 153 9.10 14.07 -5.78
C THR A 153 10.21 13.30 -5.09
N VAL A 154 11.21 12.83 -5.84
CA VAL A 154 12.35 12.08 -5.29
C VAL A 154 13.10 12.92 -4.26
N ARG A 155 13.37 14.19 -4.59
CA ARG A 155 14.03 15.13 -3.68
C ARG A 155 13.22 15.37 -2.41
N ALA A 156 11.91 15.58 -2.54
CA ALA A 156 11.02 15.83 -1.41
C ALA A 156 10.96 14.62 -0.47
N ALA A 157 10.81 13.41 -1.02
CA ALA A 157 10.81 12.18 -0.25
C ALA A 157 12.12 11.97 0.53
N ALA A 158 13.27 12.23 -0.10
CA ALA A 158 14.58 12.14 0.55
C ALA A 158 14.72 13.17 1.69
N THR A 159 14.29 14.41 1.47
CA THR A 159 14.24 15.45 2.50
C THR A 159 13.31 15.07 3.66
N CYS A 160 12.21 14.38 3.38
CA CYS A 160 11.29 13.86 4.39
C CYS A 160 11.79 12.55 5.05
N GLY A 161 13.03 12.11 4.80
CA GLY A 161 13.63 10.95 5.49
C GLY A 161 13.10 9.58 5.05
N LEU A 162 12.45 9.50 3.89
CA LEU A 162 12.05 8.22 3.30
C LEU A 162 13.26 7.55 2.64
N THR A 163 13.25 6.22 2.59
CA THR A 163 14.35 5.41 2.04
C THR A 163 14.10 5.02 0.59
N ALA A 164 12.84 4.81 0.20
CA ALA A 164 12.48 4.45 -1.17
C ALA A 164 11.09 4.93 -1.62
N LEU A 165 10.98 5.10 -2.93
CA LEU A 165 9.73 5.22 -3.68
C LEU A 165 9.38 3.84 -4.27
N VAL A 166 8.19 3.34 -3.98
CA VAL A 166 7.61 2.13 -4.56
C VAL A 166 6.53 2.56 -5.53
N THR A 167 6.80 2.55 -6.83
CA THR A 167 5.92 3.16 -7.84
C THR A 167 4.87 2.20 -8.40
N GLY A 168 4.86 0.93 -7.99
CA GLY A 168 3.80 -0.01 -8.35
C GLY A 168 4.02 -1.42 -7.81
N GLY A 169 3.54 -2.37 -8.60
CA GLY A 169 3.64 -3.82 -8.42
C GLY A 169 2.99 -4.51 -9.62
N THR A 170 3.27 -5.79 -9.81
CA THR A 170 2.55 -6.60 -10.80
C THR A 170 1.22 -7.07 -10.21
N PRO A 171 0.12 -7.11 -10.99
CA PRO A 171 -1.13 -7.71 -10.53
C PRO A 171 -0.92 -9.21 -10.24
N PRO A 172 -1.79 -9.84 -9.43
CA PRO A 172 -1.70 -11.27 -9.16
C PRO A 172 -1.89 -12.07 -10.45
N ASP A 173 -0.84 -12.78 -10.87
CA ASP A 173 -0.90 -13.74 -11.97
C ASP A 173 -0.73 -15.17 -11.44
N ARG A 174 -1.65 -16.05 -11.84
CA ARG A 174 -1.63 -17.48 -11.50
C ARG A 174 -0.90 -18.32 -12.54
N ARG A 175 -0.67 -17.80 -13.74
CA ARG A 175 -0.09 -18.55 -14.87
C ARG A 175 1.43 -18.47 -14.89
N SER A 176 1.98 -17.30 -14.60
CA SER A 176 3.42 -17.08 -14.65
C SER A 176 4.09 -17.42 -13.31
N PRO A 177 5.31 -18.02 -13.34
CA PRO A 177 6.08 -18.24 -12.13
C PRO A 177 6.50 -16.90 -11.52
N TYR A 178 6.66 -16.86 -10.20
CA TYR A 178 7.21 -15.69 -9.51
C TYR A 178 8.70 -15.53 -9.81
N THR A 179 9.16 -14.30 -9.79
CA THR A 179 10.58 -13.95 -9.83
C THR A 179 11.07 -13.51 -8.45
N PRO A 180 12.34 -13.80 -8.07
CA PRO A 180 12.95 -13.26 -6.86
C PRO A 180 12.69 -11.77 -6.74
N GLY A 181 12.26 -11.28 -5.59
CA GLY A 181 12.03 -9.87 -5.31
C GLY A 181 10.82 -9.23 -5.97
N GLN A 182 9.91 -10.00 -6.57
CA GLN A 182 8.71 -9.46 -7.20
C GLN A 182 7.78 -8.79 -6.16
N ILE A 183 7.29 -7.60 -6.51
CA ILE A 183 6.28 -6.85 -5.75
C ILE A 183 4.92 -7.14 -6.39
N ILE A 184 4.04 -7.77 -5.64
CA ILE A 184 2.70 -8.14 -6.06
C ILE A 184 1.73 -7.12 -5.48
N ASP A 185 1.02 -6.42 -6.36
CA ASP A 185 -0.02 -5.47 -5.97
C ASP A 185 -1.37 -6.19 -5.93
N LEU A 186 -1.92 -6.32 -4.72
CA LEU A 186 -3.18 -7.01 -4.46
C LEU A 186 -4.34 -6.03 -4.20
N THR A 187 -4.11 -4.73 -4.43
CA THR A 187 -5.14 -3.68 -4.29
C THR A 187 -6.39 -4.03 -5.09
N GLY A 188 -7.56 -4.01 -4.44
CA GLY A 188 -8.85 -4.27 -5.08
C GLY A 188 -9.05 -5.67 -5.66
N ALA A 189 -8.15 -6.63 -5.38
CA ALA A 189 -8.16 -7.94 -6.03
C ALA A 189 -9.44 -8.75 -5.73
N ALA A 190 -10.05 -9.28 -6.79
CA ALA A 190 -11.26 -10.10 -6.73
C ALA A 190 -10.97 -11.60 -6.50
N PRO A 191 -11.91 -12.37 -5.92
CA PRO A 191 -13.22 -11.96 -5.42
C PRO A 191 -13.16 -11.28 -4.04
N SER A 192 -12.03 -11.38 -3.34
CA SER A 192 -11.77 -10.68 -2.08
C SER A 192 -10.26 -10.61 -1.81
N LEU A 193 -9.82 -9.67 -0.97
CA LEU A 193 -8.42 -9.57 -0.55
C LEU A 193 -7.96 -10.85 0.16
N THR A 194 -8.80 -11.45 1.01
CA THR A 194 -8.51 -12.74 1.67
C THR A 194 -8.26 -13.83 0.64
N ALA A 195 -9.13 -13.97 -0.36
CA ALA A 195 -9.00 -15.00 -1.39
C ALA A 195 -7.76 -14.78 -2.28
N ALA A 196 -7.50 -13.53 -2.65
CA ALA A 196 -6.34 -13.15 -3.45
C ALA A 196 -5.03 -13.41 -2.69
N THR A 197 -4.94 -12.99 -1.44
CA THR A 197 -3.78 -13.22 -0.57
C THR A 197 -3.56 -14.71 -0.32
N THR A 198 -4.62 -15.46 -0.02
CA THR A 198 -4.53 -16.92 0.17
C THR A 198 -4.00 -17.62 -1.08
N THR A 199 -4.39 -17.13 -2.26
CA THR A 199 -3.86 -17.64 -3.54
C THR A 199 -2.38 -17.30 -3.67
N ALA A 200 -1.99 -16.05 -3.44
CA ALA A 200 -0.62 -15.59 -3.58
C ALA A 200 0.33 -16.32 -2.61
N VAL A 201 -0.07 -16.48 -1.34
CA VAL A 201 0.69 -17.23 -0.33
C VAL A 201 0.86 -18.69 -0.73
N ARG A 202 -0.22 -19.37 -1.16
CA ARG A 202 -0.12 -20.77 -1.61
C ARG A 202 0.76 -20.93 -2.84
N LYS A 203 0.67 -20.01 -3.79
CA LYS A 203 1.54 -20.00 -4.99
C LYS A 203 3.00 -19.79 -4.59
N ALA A 204 3.28 -18.81 -3.72
CA ALA A 204 4.63 -18.55 -3.23
C ALA A 204 5.20 -19.81 -2.57
N GLN A 205 4.47 -20.44 -1.66
CA GLN A 205 4.88 -21.69 -1.02
C GLN A 205 5.12 -22.83 -2.01
N GLY A 206 4.20 -23.02 -2.97
CA GLY A 206 4.32 -24.06 -4.00
C GLY A 206 5.52 -23.87 -4.93
N GLU A 207 5.94 -22.64 -5.18
CA GLU A 207 7.10 -22.29 -6.00
C GLU A 207 8.40 -22.14 -5.17
N GLY A 208 8.34 -22.33 -3.86
CA GLY A 208 9.48 -22.23 -2.94
C GLY A 208 9.91 -20.80 -2.63
N PHE A 209 8.98 -19.84 -2.70
CA PHE A 209 9.17 -18.45 -2.30
C PHE A 209 8.65 -18.20 -0.87
N ALA A 210 9.40 -17.40 -0.13
CA ALA A 210 8.91 -16.76 1.09
C ALA A 210 8.07 -15.52 0.74
N VAL A 211 7.14 -15.15 1.62
CA VAL A 211 6.56 -13.80 1.63
C VAL A 211 7.38 -12.97 2.60
N GLY A 212 7.88 -11.81 2.16
CA GLY A 212 8.72 -10.92 2.96
C GLY A 212 8.10 -9.55 3.16
N ARG A 213 8.62 -8.83 4.18
CA ARG A 213 8.35 -7.41 4.39
C ARG A 213 9.14 -6.60 3.36
N LEU A 214 8.48 -5.69 2.65
CA LEU A 214 9.12 -4.93 1.58
C LEU A 214 10.21 -3.99 2.13
N GLU A 215 9.95 -3.39 3.29
CA GLU A 215 10.84 -2.48 4.00
C GLU A 215 12.15 -3.12 4.48
N ASP A 216 12.21 -4.45 4.64
CA ASP A 216 13.45 -5.15 5.01
C ASP A 216 14.47 -5.22 3.86
N TYR A 217 14.03 -4.90 2.63
CA TYR A 217 14.85 -4.99 1.42
C TYR A 217 15.10 -3.64 0.72
N LEU A 218 14.57 -2.53 1.25
CA LEU A 218 14.61 -1.20 0.61
C LEU A 218 15.28 -0.10 1.46
#